data_AF-A0A6L2Q7R0-F1
#
_entry.id   AF-A0A6L2Q7R0-F1
#
_cell.length_a   1.000
_cell.length_b   1.000
_cell.length_c   1.000
_cell.angle_alpha   90.00
_cell.angle_beta   90.00
_cell.angle_gamma   90.00
#
_symmetry.space_group_name_H-M   'P 1'
#
loop_
_entity.id
_entity.type
_entity.pdbx_description
1 polymer ?
#
loop_
_entity_poly.entity_id
_entity_poly.type
_entity_poly.pdbx_seq_one_letter_code
_entity_poly.pdbx_strand_id
1 'polypeptide(L)'
;MVIIAQQRPHKETTNVIATVLLHHYNNGGKGFLSQIFIGDENWVQHFEPESKQQWMKWDHMMFPREKKFKSILSTGEIMVSLL
;
A
#
# COMPACT_ATOMS: atom_id res chain seq x y z
N MET A 1 -11.03 -7.99 39.08
CA MET A 1 -11.22 -8.68 37.80
C MET A 1 -10.24 -8.07 36.81
N VAL A 2 -9.16 -8.80 36.47
CA VAL A 2 -8.14 -8.35 35.51
C VAL A 2 -8.34 -9.17 34.26
N ILE A 3 -8.81 -8.55 33.18
CA ILE A 3 -8.88 -9.19 31.86
C ILE A 3 -7.49 -9.00 31.23
N ILE A 4 -6.64 -10.01 31.35
CA ILE A 4 -5.45 -10.12 30.52
C ILE A 4 -5.90 -10.46 29.11
N ALA A 5 -5.79 -9.51 28.18
CA ALA A 5 -5.82 -9.78 26.76
C ALA A 5 -4.63 -10.69 26.43
N GLN A 6 -4.90 -11.99 26.36
CA GLN A 6 -3.93 -13.01 25.98
C GLN A 6 -3.69 -12.87 24.47
N GLN A 7 -2.75 -12.00 24.10
CA GLN A 7 -2.21 -11.96 22.75
C GLN A 7 -1.51 -13.30 22.51
N ARG A 8 -2.18 -14.20 21.77
CA ARG A 8 -1.59 -15.47 21.33
C ARG A 8 -0.31 -15.18 20.54
N PRO A 9 0.80 -15.91 20.78
CA PRO A 9 2.05 -15.63 20.09
C PRO A 9 1.91 -15.96 18.60
N HIS A 10 1.84 -14.92 17.75
CA HIS A 10 1.75 -15.00 16.29
C HIS A 10 2.74 -15.98 15.64
N LYS A 11 3.91 -16.17 16.27
CA LYS A 11 5.00 -17.04 15.78
C LYS A 11 4.64 -18.52 15.76
N GLU A 12 3.92 -19.02 16.77
CA GLU A 12 3.62 -20.45 16.87
C GLU A 12 2.60 -20.88 15.79
N THR A 13 1.57 -20.07 15.59
CA THR A 13 0.57 -20.28 14.53
C THR A 13 1.18 -20.24 13.13
N THR A 14 2.15 -19.34 12.91
CA THR A 14 2.85 -19.21 11.61
C THR A 14 3.63 -20.50 11.30
N ASN A 15 4.31 -21.08 12.29
CA ASN A 15 5.09 -22.31 12.12
C ASN A 15 4.22 -23.54 11.81
N VAL A 16 3.07 -23.65 12.47
CA VAL A 16 2.11 -24.74 12.20
C VAL A 16 1.61 -24.67 10.76
N ILE A 17 1.19 -23.50 10.29
CA ILE A 17 0.70 -23.29 8.92
C ILE A 17 1.81 -23.58 7.89
N ALA A 18 3.03 -23.08 8.13
CA ALA A 18 4.17 -23.32 7.25
C ALA A 18 4.48 -24.83 7.10
N THR A 19 4.40 -25.58 8.19
CA THR A 19 4.64 -27.04 8.19
C THR A 19 3.60 -27.79 7.35
N VAL A 20 2.32 -27.42 7.49
CA VAL A 20 1.22 -28.01 6.70
C VAL A 20 1.37 -27.69 5.21
N LEU A 21 1.63 -26.43 4.86
CA LEU A 21 1.82 -26.02 3.46
C LEU A 21 3.04 -26.71 2.83
N LEU A 22 4.13 -26.87 3.59
CA LEU A 22 5.31 -27.60 3.12
C LEU A 22 5.01 -29.07 2.84
N HIS A 23 4.22 -29.73 3.68
CA HIS A 23 3.79 -31.11 3.44
C HIS A 23 2.96 -31.23 2.15
N HIS A 24 2.03 -30.30 1.91
CA HIS A 24 1.26 -30.26 0.66
C HIS A 24 2.13 -30.01 -0.57
N TYR A 25 3.12 -29.12 -0.46
CA TYR A 25 4.08 -28.88 -1.52
C TYR A 25 4.94 -30.11 -1.83
N ASN A 26 5.41 -30.83 -0.81
CA ASN A 26 6.20 -32.05 -1.02
C ASN A 26 5.40 -33.15 -1.73
N ASN A 27 4.08 -33.21 -1.52
CA ASN A 27 3.22 -34.22 -2.14
C ASN A 27 2.70 -33.79 -3.53
N GLY A 28 2.36 -32.51 -3.72
CA GLY A 28 1.78 -31.98 -4.95
C GLY A 28 2.78 -31.27 -5.88
N GLY A 29 4.01 -31.04 -5.42
CA GLY A 29 5.07 -30.34 -6.15
C GLY A 29 4.62 -28.97 -6.70
N LYS A 30 5.07 -28.66 -7.91
CA LYS A 30 4.70 -27.40 -8.60
C LYS A 30 3.21 -27.32 -8.99
N GLY A 31 2.52 -28.46 -9.10
CA GLY A 31 1.09 -28.49 -9.39
C GLY A 31 0.26 -27.84 -8.28
N PHE A 32 0.66 -28.02 -7.03
CA PHE A 32 0.05 -27.35 -5.88
C PHE A 32 0.17 -25.82 -5.99
N LEU A 33 1.36 -25.30 -6.33
CA LEU A 33 1.56 -23.86 -6.48
C LEU A 33 0.74 -23.26 -7.63
N SER A 34 0.57 -24.00 -8.73
CA SER A 34 -0.22 -23.53 -9.88
C SER A 34 -1.72 -23.37 -9.61
N GLN A 35 -2.20 -23.93 -8.49
CA GLN A 35 -3.59 -23.82 -8.06
C GLN A 35 -3.81 -22.67 -7.06
N ILE A 36 -2.72 -22.06 -6.56
CA ILE A 36 -2.81 -20.94 -5.62
C ILE A 36 -2.94 -19.65 -6.41
N PHE A 37 -4.05 -18.96 -6.19
CA PHE A 37 -4.25 -17.60 -6.63
C PHE A 37 -3.81 -16.65 -5.53
N ILE A 38 -2.88 -15.74 -5.81
CA ILE A 38 -2.39 -14.74 -4.86
C ILE A 38 -2.97 -13.40 -5.25
N GLY A 39 -3.98 -12.94 -4.51
CA GLY A 39 -4.47 -11.57 -4.60
C GLY A 39 -4.12 -10.78 -3.36
N ASP A 40 -3.73 -9.51 -3.53
CA ASP A 40 -3.45 -8.58 -2.42
C ASP A 40 -3.80 -7.15 -2.80
N GLU A 41 -4.17 -6.33 -1.82
CA GLU A 41 -4.47 -4.92 -2.00
C GLU A 41 -3.37 -4.07 -1.40
N ASN A 42 -2.72 -3.23 -2.21
CA ASN A 42 -1.67 -2.34 -1.75
C ASN A 42 -2.00 -0.87 -2.02
N TRP A 43 -1.56 0.00 -1.13
CA TRP A 43 -1.69 1.44 -1.28
C TRP A 43 -0.51 1.98 -2.09
N VAL A 44 -0.81 2.67 -3.19
CA VAL A 44 0.18 3.31 -4.03
C VAL A 44 0.01 4.82 -3.95
N GLN A 45 1.10 5.51 -3.60
CA GLN A 45 1.15 6.95 -3.56
C GLN A 45 1.21 7.52 -4.99
N HIS A 46 0.17 8.23 -5.40
CA HIS A 46 0.17 9.05 -6.60
C HIS A 46 0.90 10.36 -6.34
N PHE A 47 1.90 10.65 -7.15
CA PHE A 47 2.57 11.94 -7.18
C PHE A 47 2.15 12.68 -8.46
N GLU A 48 1.27 13.67 -8.31
CA GLU A 48 1.01 14.64 -9.36
C GLU A 48 1.94 15.84 -9.12
N PRO A 49 3.04 15.99 -9.87
CA PRO A 49 3.79 17.23 -9.84
C PRO A 49 2.90 18.32 -10.43
N GLU A 50 2.41 19.21 -9.57
CA GLU A 50 1.68 20.41 -9.97
C GLU A 50 2.41 21.08 -11.14
N SER A 51 1.76 21.17 -12.30
CA SER A 51 2.43 21.56 -13.53
C SER A 51 2.88 23.01 -13.45
N LYS A 52 4.17 23.23 -13.69
CA LYS A 52 4.80 24.56 -13.80
C LYS A 52 4.05 25.49 -14.75
N GLN A 53 3.30 24.96 -15.72
CA GLN A 53 2.47 25.74 -16.64
C GLN A 53 1.25 26.40 -15.97
N GLN A 54 0.66 25.81 -14.94
CA GLN A 54 -0.42 26.45 -14.16
C GLN A 54 0.10 27.62 -13.35
N TRP A 55 1.33 27.54 -12.85
CA TRP A 55 2.01 28.63 -12.11
C TRP A 55 2.48 29.77 -13.01
N MET A 56 2.90 29.48 -14.25
CA MET A 56 3.36 30.51 -15.19
C MET A 56 2.24 31.43 -15.69
N LYS A 57 0.97 31.04 -15.57
CA LYS A 57 -0.17 31.86 -16.01
C LYS A 57 -0.44 33.08 -15.12
N TRP A 58 0.16 33.13 -13.93
CA TRP A 58 -0.03 34.20 -12.94
C TRP A 58 1.09 35.24 -12.90
N ASP A 59 2.15 35.08 -13.69
CA ASP A 59 3.26 36.03 -13.76
C ASP A 59 3.05 37.08 -14.88
N HIS A 60 1.83 37.61 -14.97
CA HIS A 60 1.59 38.82 -15.75
C HIS A 60 2.05 40.02 -14.90
N MET A 61 3.14 40.66 -15.37
CA MET A 61 3.95 41.73 -14.76
C MET A 61 3.24 42.93 -14.10
N MET A 62 1.91 43.02 -14.06
CA MET A 62 1.17 44.21 -13.59
C MET A 62 0.35 44.02 -12.30
N PHE A 63 0.31 42.83 -11.69
CA PHE A 63 -0.46 42.61 -10.45
C PHE A 63 0.44 42.46 -9.19
N PRO A 64 0.02 42.97 -8.02
CA PRO A 64 0.77 42.83 -6.78
C PRO A 64 0.97 41.34 -6.47
N ARG A 65 2.21 40.94 -6.15
CA ARG A 65 2.55 39.55 -5.83
C ARG A 65 1.67 39.01 -4.71
N GLU A 66 0.74 38.12 -5.06
CA GLU A 66 -0.06 37.43 -4.05
C GLU A 66 0.84 36.46 -3.25
N LYS A 67 0.66 36.49 -1.93
CA LYS A 67 1.37 35.62 -1.00
C LYS A 67 1.03 34.18 -1.36
N LYS A 68 2.00 33.44 -1.89
CA LYS A 68 1.85 32.02 -2.26
C LYS A 68 1.12 31.28 -1.14
N PHE A 69 -0.13 30.91 -1.38
CA PHE A 69 -0.82 29.95 -0.54
C PHE A 69 -0.03 28.65 -0.69
N LYS A 70 0.62 28.20 0.39
CA LYS A 70 1.26 26.87 0.40
C LYS A 70 0.12 25.87 0.34
N SER A 71 -0.29 25.43 -0.85
CA SER A 71 -1.12 24.24 -0.97
C SER A 71 -0.29 23.09 -0.40
N ILE A 72 -0.88 22.39 0.56
CA ILE A 72 -0.30 21.13 1.04
C ILE A 72 -0.42 20.17 -0.14
N LEU A 73 0.71 19.60 -0.56
CA LEU A 73 0.75 18.56 -1.59
C LEU A 73 -0.28 17.49 -1.23
N SER A 74 -1.32 17.33 -2.04
CA SER A 74 -2.22 16.19 -1.89
C SER A 74 -1.47 14.96 -2.36
N THR A 75 -0.83 14.27 -1.42
CA THR A 75 -0.45 12.88 -1.58
C THR A 75 -1.74 12.09 -1.80
N GLY A 76 -2.11 11.89 -3.06
CA GLY A 76 -3.25 11.04 -3.40
C GLY A 76 -2.83 9.59 -3.16
N GLU A 77 -3.50 8.88 -2.26
CA GLU A 77 -3.31 7.44 -2.11
C GLU A 77 -4.35 6.73 -2.98
N ILE A 78 -3.89 5.82 -3.83
CA ILE A 78 -4.75 4.98 -4.67
C ILE A 78 -4.60 3.54 -4.17
N MET A 79 -5.74 2.87 -3.96
CA MET A 79 -5.76 1.45 -3.66
C MET A 79 -5.61 0.64 -4.95
N VAL A 80 -4.65 -0.27 -4.97
CA VAL A 80 -4.38 -1.15 -6.11
C VAL A 80 -4.57 -2.59 -5.67
N SER A 81 -5.52 -3.29 -6.30
CA SER A 81 -5.71 -4.72 -6.11
C SER A 81 -4.87 -5.48 -7.14
N LEU A 82 -3.92 -6.28 -6.67
CA LEU A 82 -3.24 -7.31 -7.44
C LEU A 82 -4.08 -8.58 -7.35
N LEU A 83 -4.38 -9.16 -8.51
CA LEU A 83 -5.13 -10.39 -8.69
C LEU A 83 -4.25 -11.34 -9.50
#